data_AF-A0A846GZM4-F1
#
_entry.id   AF-A0A846GZM4-F1
#
_cell.length_a   1.000
_cell.length_b   1.000
_cell.length_c   1.000
_cell.angle_alpha   90.00
_cell.angle_beta   90.00
_cell.angle_gamma   90.00
#
_symmetry.space_group_name_H-M   'P 1'
#
loop_
_entity.id
_entity.type
_entity.pdbx_description
1 polymer ?
#
loop_
_entity_poly.entity_id
_entity_poly.type
_entity_poly.pdbx_seq_one_letter_code
_entity_poly.pdbx_strand_id
1 'polypeptide(L)'
;MTDYQSRAIELFEQEAWVLSQLNHPGITKSEGTFIFSPRNHEISLNCMVLEYIEGLDLEEYQHQHNKHPIDETLALEWLSQLLTLPVL
;
A
#
# COMPACT_ATOMS: atom_id res chain seq x y z
N MET A 1 -12.99 -0.61 -24.04
CA MET A 1 -11.96 -0.20 -23.07
C MET A 1 -11.00 0.71 -23.80
N THR A 2 -10.76 1.92 -23.30
CA THR A 2 -9.73 2.79 -23.87
C THR A 2 -8.35 2.24 -23.49
N ASP A 3 -7.33 2.52 -24.29
CA ASP A 3 -5.94 2.07 -24.07
C ASP A 3 -5.43 2.37 -22.64
N TYR A 4 -5.80 3.54 -22.11
CA TYR A 4 -5.49 3.97 -20.75
C TYR A 4 -6.10 3.06 -19.66
N GLN A 5 -7.35 2.63 -19.82
CA GLN A 5 -8.01 1.77 -18.83
C GLN A 5 -7.35 0.39 -18.75
N SER A 6 -6.99 -0.18 -19.90
CA SER A 6 -6.28 -1.45 -19.96
C SER A 6 -4.90 -1.35 -19.29
N ARG A 7 -4.16 -0.27 -19.57
CA ARG A 7 -2.85 -0.05 -18.96
C ARG A 7 -2.93 0.17 -17.44
N ALA A 8 -3.96 0.86 -16.96
CA ALA A 8 -4.17 1.05 -15.53
C ALA A 8 -4.43 -0.28 -14.79
N ILE A 9 -5.21 -1.18 -15.39
CA ILE A 9 -5.47 -2.52 -14.85
C ILE A 9 -4.18 -3.35 -14.84
N GLU A 10 -3.42 -3.33 -15.92
CA GLU A 10 -2.14 -4.04 -16.01
C GLU A 10 -1.16 -3.58 -14.92
N LEU A 11 -1.02 -2.27 -14.71
CA LEU A 11 -0.15 -1.73 -13.65
C LEU A 11 -0.64 -2.10 -12.25
N PHE A 12 -1.95 -2.12 -12.03
CA PHE A 12 -2.56 -2.54 -10.76
C PHE A 12 -2.29 -4.02 -10.46
N GLU A 13 -2.43 -4.89 -11.46
CA GLU A 13 -2.09 -6.32 -11.33
C GLU A 13 -0.59 -6.53 -11.15
N GLN A 14 0.25 -5.75 -11.83
CA GLN A 14 1.71 -5.78 -11.66
C GLN A 14 2.09 -5.40 -10.22
N GLU A 15 1.48 -4.35 -9.65
CA GLU A 15 1.71 -3.94 -8.27
C GLU A 15 1.34 -5.05 -7.27
N ALA A 16 0.15 -5.64 -7.42
CA ALA A 16 -0.27 -6.76 -6.57
C ALA A 16 0.71 -7.94 -6.66
N TRP A 17 1.17 -8.25 -7.87
CA TRP A 17 2.15 -9.31 -8.07
C TRP A 17 3.48 -9.00 -7.38
N VAL A 18 4.03 -7.80 -7.57
CA VAL A 18 5.28 -7.40 -6.89
C VAL A 18 5.15 -7.50 -5.37
N LEU A 19 4.06 -6.96 -4.80
CA LEU A 19 3.79 -7.03 -3.36
C LEU A 19 3.64 -8.47 -2.83
N SER A 20 3.12 -9.40 -3.64
CA SER A 20 3.04 -10.81 -3.26
C SER A 20 4.41 -11.51 -3.20
N GLN A 21 5.40 -11.02 -3.96
CA GLN A 21 6.75 -11.59 -4.00
C GLN A 21 7.66 -11.02 -2.91
N LEU A 22 7.36 -9.81 -2.39
CA LEU A 22 8.14 -9.16 -1.35
C LEU A 22 7.83 -9.79 0.01
N ASN A 23 8.82 -10.49 0.58
CA ASN A 23 8.72 -11.08 1.91
C ASN A 23 9.58 -10.28 2.91
N HIS A 24 9.12 -9.08 3.26
CA HIS A 24 9.82 -8.19 4.18
C HIS A 24 8.85 -7.65 5.26
N PRO A 25 9.22 -7.65 6.56
CA PRO A 25 8.31 -7.20 7.63
C PRO A 25 7.90 -5.73 7.55
N GLY A 26 8.65 -4.90 6.82
CA GLY A 26 8.32 -3.50 6.58
C GLY A 26 7.51 -3.22 5.31
N ILE A 27 7.08 -4.25 4.56
CA ILE A 27 6.28 -4.10 3.34
C ILE A 27 5.04 -4.99 3.46
N THR A 28 3.86 -4.40 3.25
CA THR A 28 2.59 -5.12 3.23
C THR A 28 2.56 -6.14 2.11
N LYS A 29 2.13 -7.36 2.42
CA LYS A 29 1.93 -8.40 1.42
C LYS A 29 0.59 -8.27 0.72
N SER A 30 0.57 -8.63 -0.56
CA SER A 30 -0.66 -8.88 -1.30
C SER A 30 -1.01 -10.36 -1.29
N GLU A 31 -2.26 -10.67 -0.99
CA GLU A 31 -2.85 -12.01 -1.05
C GLU A 31 -3.52 -12.27 -2.42
N GLY A 32 -3.53 -11.27 -3.32
CA GLY A 32 -4.03 -11.39 -4.69
C GLY A 32 -5.03 -10.32 -5.09
N THR A 33 -5.57 -10.48 -6.30
CA THR A 33 -6.56 -9.56 -6.89
C THR A 33 -7.85 -10.28 -7.25
N PHE A 34 -8.95 -9.53 -7.31
CA PHE A 34 -10.25 -10.02 -7.74
C PHE A 34 -11.08 -8.88 -8.35
N ILE A 35 -12.13 -9.25 -9.10
CA ILE A 35 -13.07 -8.28 -9.65
C ILE A 35 -14.37 -8.33 -8.83
N PHE A 36 -14.78 -7.20 -8.29
CA PHE A 36 -16.06 -7.05 -7.61
C PHE A 36 -17.05 -6.29 -8.48
N SER A 37 -18.22 -6.88 -8.70
CA SER A 37 -19.34 -6.25 -9.42
C SER A 37 -20.54 -6.14 -8.47
N PRO A 38 -20.88 -4.94 -7.98
CA PRO A 38 -22.02 -4.75 -7.09
C PRO A 38 -23.33 -5.08 -7.80
N ARG A 39 -24.30 -5.67 -7.09
CA ARG A 39 -25.64 -5.90 -7.65
C ARG A 39 -26.27 -4.55 -7.97
N ASN A 40 -26.81 -4.43 -9.18
CA ASN A 40 -27.48 -3.24 -9.72
C ASN A 40 -26.58 -2.08 -10.17
N HIS A 41 -25.26 -2.28 -10.30
CA HIS A 41 -24.35 -1.29 -10.88
C HIS A 41 -23.64 -1.88 -12.10
N GLU A 42 -23.48 -1.09 -13.17
CA GLU A 42 -22.70 -1.47 -14.36
C GLU A 42 -21.18 -1.32 -14.17
N ILE A 43 -20.72 -1.11 -12.94
CA ILE A 43 -19.32 -0.83 -12.63
C ILE A 43 -18.68 -2.11 -12.06
N SER A 44 -17.55 -2.52 -12.66
CA SER A 44 -16.66 -3.53 -12.10
C SER A 44 -15.46 -2.85 -11.46
N LEU A 45 -15.13 -3.26 -10.24
CA LEU A 45 -13.98 -2.77 -9.48
C LEU A 45 -12.87 -3.84 -9.50
N ASN A 46 -11.66 -3.43 -9.85
CA ASN A 46 -10.47 -4.25 -9.63
C ASN A 46 -10.02 -4.03 -8.19
N CYS A 47 -9.96 -5.11 -7.43
CA CYS A 47 -9.67 -5.09 -6.00
C CYS A 47 -8.40 -5.88 -5.71
N MET A 48 -7.64 -5.41 -4.71
CA MET A 48 -6.44 -6.08 -4.19
C MET A 48 -6.68 -6.39 -2.71
N VAL A 49 -6.31 -7.60 -2.29
CA VAL A 49 -6.33 -8.00 -0.88
C VAL A 49 -4.94 -7.80 -0.32
N LEU A 50 -4.83 -6.98 0.72
CA LEU A 50 -3.57 -6.68 1.40
C LEU A 50 -3.62 -7.18 2.85
N GLU A 51 -2.45 -7.49 3.40
CA GLU A 51 -2.26 -7.65 4.84
C GLU A 51 -2.73 -6.39 5.58
N TYR A 52 -3.48 -6.57 6.67
CA TYR A 52 -3.91 -5.47 7.52
C TYR A 52 -2.78 -5.05 8.46
N ILE A 53 -2.35 -3.80 8.37
CA ILE A 53 -1.40 -3.21 9.32
C ILE A 53 -2.20 -2.58 10.46
N GLU A 54 -2.03 -3.10 11.66
CA GLU A 54 -2.57 -2.50 12.88
C GLU A 54 -1.70 -1.32 13.32
N GLY A 55 -2.32 -0.18 13.64
CA GLY A 55 -1.63 1.00 14.13
C GLY A 55 -2.11 2.28 13.45
N LEU A 56 -1.26 3.30 13.49
CA LEU A 56 -1.47 4.58 12.84
C LEU A 56 -0.55 4.70 11.64
N ASP A 57 -1.04 5.29 10.56
CA ASP A 57 -0.13 5.76 9.52
C ASP A 57 0.61 7.05 9.94
N LEU A 58 1.59 7.46 9.15
CA LEU A 58 2.42 8.63 9.45
C LEU A 58 1.62 9.94 9.44
N GLU A 59 0.58 10.05 8.61
CA GLU A 59 -0.27 11.22 8.54
C GLU A 59 -1.13 11.32 9.81
N GLU A 60 -1.77 10.22 10.20
CA GLU A 60 -2.53 10.11 11.44
C GLU A 60 -1.67 10.43 12.66
N TYR A 61 -0.46 9.87 12.74
CA TYR A 61 0.50 10.17 13.80
C TYR A 61 0.82 11.67 13.86
N GLN A 62 1.16 12.29 12.72
CA GLN A 62 1.44 13.73 12.68
C GLN A 62 0.24 14.56 13.12
N HIS A 63 -0.96 14.18 12.72
CA HIS A 63 -2.18 14.86 13.11
C HIS A 63 -2.43 14.78 14.63
N GLN A 64 -2.24 13.61 15.23
CA GLN A 64 -2.35 13.44 16.69
C GLN A 64 -1.30 14.25 17.47
N HIS A 65 -0.13 14.47 16.85
CA HIS A 65 0.95 15.29 17.41
C HIS A 65 0.87 16.78 17.03
N ASN A 66 -0.28 17.26 16.53
CA ASN A 66 -0.48 18.65 16.09
C ASN A 66 0.58 19.14 15.07
N LYS A 67 1.11 18.23 14.25
CA LYS A 67 2.17 18.48 13.26
C LYS A 67 3.45 19.06 13.85
N HIS A 68 3.72 18.82 15.14
CA HIS A 68 5.01 19.16 15.72
C HIS A 68 6.10 18.26 15.11
N PRO A 69 7.34 18.77 14.99
CA PRO A 69 8.47 17.93 14.62
C PRO A 69 8.62 16.76 15.58
N ILE A 70 8.98 15.60 15.05
CA ILE A 70 9.39 14.44 15.83
C ILE A 70 10.78 14.68 16.44
N ASP A 71 11.10 13.97 17.53
CA ASP A 71 12.44 14.00 18.07
C ASP A 71 13.45 13.29 17.14
N GLU A 72 14.73 13.65 17.29
CA GLU A 72 15.80 13.12 16.45
C GLU A 72 15.95 11.61 16.57
N THR A 73 15.71 11.02 17.75
CA THR A 73 15.85 9.58 17.95
C THR A 73 14.79 8.82 17.17
N LEU A 74 13.53 9.26 17.25
CA LEU A 74 12.44 8.70 16.47
C LEU A 74 12.65 8.86 14.96
N ALA A 75 13.18 10.01 14.54
CA ALA A 75 13.51 10.24 13.13
C ALA A 75 14.58 9.25 12.61
N LEU A 76 15.63 9.01 13.40
CA LEU A 76 16.68 8.04 13.07
C LEU A 76 16.15 6.60 13.07
N GLU A 77 15.26 6.25 13.99
CA GLU A 77 14.62 4.94 14.04
C GLU A 77 13.76 4.67 12.79
N TRP A 78 12.88 5.61 12.43
CA TRP A 78 12.05 5.48 11.21
C TRP A 78 12.90 5.42 9.95
N LEU A 79 13.93 6.26 9.86
CA LEU A 79 14.88 6.21 8.74
C LEU A 79 15.57 4.84 8.67
N SER A 80 16.01 4.29 9.80
CA SER A 80 16.64 2.96 9.82
C SER A 80 15.68 1.88 9.33
N GLN A 81 14.40 1.93 9.70
CA GLN A 81 13.39 0.98 9.22
C GLN A 81 13.23 1.08 7.69
N LEU A 82 13.16 2.30 7.15
CA LEU A 82 13.07 2.53 5.70
C LEU A 82 14.30 1.99 4.94
N LEU A 83 15.49 2.10 5.52
CA LEU A 83 16.73 1.58 4.92
C LEU A 83 16.82 0.05 4.94
N THR A 84 16.06 -0.63 5.79
CA THR A 84 15.97 -2.10 5.77
C THR A 84 15.07 -2.63 4.67
N LEU A 85 14.23 -1.78 4.05
CA LEU A 85 13.36 -2.19 2.97
C LEU A 85 14.22 -2.65 1.76
N PRO A 86 13.85 -3.76 1.10
CA PRO A 86 14.52 -4.18 -0.13
C PRO A 86 14.38 -3.08 -1.18
N VAL A 87 15.51 -2.63 -1.71
CA VAL A 87 15.53 -1.77 -2.90
C VAL A 87 15.07 -2.65 -4.07
N LEU A 88 13.93 -2.28 -4.66
CA LEU A 88 13.40 -2.87 -5.89
C LEU A 88 14.30 -2.55 -7.09
#